data_AF-A0A7J7SYQ3-F1
#
_entry.id   AF-A0A7J7SYQ3-F1
#
_cell.length_a   1.000
_cell.length_b   1.000
_cell.length_c   1.000
_cell.angle_alpha   90.00
_cell.angle_beta   90.00
_cell.angle_gamma   90.00
#
_symmetry.space_group_name_H-M   'P 1'
#
loop_
_entity.id
_entity.type
_entity.pdbx_description
1 polymer ?
#
loop_
_entity_poly.entity_id
_entity_poly.type
_entity_poly.pdbx_seq_one_letter_code
_entity_poly.pdbx_strand_id
1 'polypeptide(L)'
;MTQAEIKLCSLLLQEHFGEIVEKIGVHLIRTGSQPLRVIAHDTGTSLDQVKKALCVLIQHNLVIYQVHKRGVVEYEAQCSRVLRILRYPRYIYTAKTLYNDTGELIVEELLLNGKMTMSAVVKKVADRLTETMEG
;
A
#
# COMPACT_ATOMS: atom_id res chain seq x y z
N MET A 1 -14.91 13.62 0.04
CA MET A 1 -15.06 12.17 -0.20
C MET A 1 -16.45 11.73 0.19
N THR A 2 -16.99 10.76 -0.52
CA THR A 2 -18.28 10.14 -0.19
C THR A 2 -18.12 9.09 0.91
N GLN A 3 -19.20 8.83 1.67
CA GLN A 3 -19.19 7.77 2.68
C GLN A 3 -18.95 6.37 2.07
N ALA A 4 -19.39 6.17 0.83
CA ALA A 4 -19.18 4.92 0.10
C ALA A 4 -17.68 4.65 -0.17
N GLU A 5 -16.93 5.66 -0.62
CA GLU A 5 -15.48 5.56 -0.84
C GLU A 5 -14.73 5.22 0.45
N ILE A 6 -15.08 5.88 1.55
CA ILE A 6 -14.44 5.65 2.86
C ILE A 6 -14.72 4.22 3.33
N LYS A 7 -15.97 3.74 3.18
CA LYS A 7 -16.32 2.37 3.58
C LYS A 7 -15.60 1.33 2.74
N LEU A 8 -15.45 1.57 1.43
CA LEU A 8 -14.72 0.67 0.55
C LEU A 8 -13.22 0.65 0.87
N CYS A 9 -12.60 1.80 1.11
CA CYS A 9 -11.21 1.89 1.54
C CYS A 9 -10.97 1.16 2.87
N SER A 10 -11.89 1.29 3.83
CA SER A 10 -11.85 0.55 5.10
C SER A 10 -11.79 -0.96 4.86
N LEU A 11 -12.72 -1.51 4.06
CA LEU A 11 -12.75 -2.95 3.76
C LEU A 11 -11.47 -3.44 3.08
N LEU A 12 -10.98 -2.69 2.07
CA LEU A 12 -9.75 -3.05 1.36
C LEU A 12 -8.52 -3.04 2.27
N LEU A 13 -8.37 -2.02 3.11
CA LEU A 13 -7.24 -1.95 4.02
C LEU A 13 -7.28 -3.06 5.07
N GLN A 14 -8.47 -3.39 5.57
CA GLN A 14 -8.66 -4.48 6.54
C GLN A 14 -8.30 -5.83 5.93
N GLU A 15 -8.80 -6.12 4.73
CA GLU A 15 -8.59 -7.40 4.04
C GLU A 15 -7.12 -7.63 3.70
N HIS A 16 -6.41 -6.60 3.23
CA HIS A 16 -5.02 -6.73 2.77
C HIS A 16 -3.97 -6.54 3.88
N PHE A 17 -4.24 -5.72 4.91
CA PHE A 17 -3.22 -5.29 5.87
C PHE A 17 -3.63 -5.42 7.34
N GLY A 18 -4.89 -5.78 7.61
CA GLY A 18 -5.41 -5.96 8.95
C GLY A 18 -5.91 -4.68 9.65
N GLU A 19 -6.48 -4.88 10.83
CA GLU A 19 -7.27 -3.88 11.56
C GLU A 19 -6.48 -2.63 11.96
N ILE A 20 -5.23 -2.78 12.42
CA ILE A 20 -4.42 -1.62 12.85
C ILE A 20 -4.12 -0.72 11.65
N VAL A 21 -3.79 -1.31 10.50
CA VAL A 21 -3.47 -0.55 9.28
C VAL A 21 -4.72 0.13 8.72
N GLU A 22 -5.86 -0.57 8.73
CA GLU A 22 -7.15 0.00 8.37
C GLU A 22 -7.48 1.22 9.23
N LYS A 23 -7.37 1.10 10.55
CA LYS A 23 -7.71 2.18 11.48
C LYS A 23 -6.89 3.44 11.21
N ILE A 24 -5.58 3.30 11.01
CA ILE A 24 -4.69 4.44 10.72
C ILE A 24 -4.96 5.00 9.31
N GLY A 25 -5.13 4.15 8.31
CA GLY A 25 -5.38 4.58 6.93
C GLY A 25 -6.72 5.32 6.79
N VAL A 26 -7.79 4.79 7.38
CA VAL A 26 -9.12 5.43 7.36
C VAL A 26 -9.14 6.72 8.16
N HIS A 27 -8.40 6.78 9.28
CA HIS A 27 -8.22 8.02 10.02
C HIS A 27 -7.63 9.11 9.13
N LEU A 28 -6.47 8.86 8.50
CA LEU A 28 -5.83 9.81 7.58
C LEU A 28 -6.69 10.19 6.38
N ILE A 29 -7.47 9.25 5.84
CA ILE A 29 -8.45 9.52 4.77
C ILE A 29 -9.49 10.54 5.26
N ARG A 30 -9.95 10.45 6.52
CA ARG A 30 -10.98 11.34 7.07
C ARG A 30 -10.45 12.69 7.51
N THR A 31 -9.27 12.73 8.12
CA THR A 31 -8.71 13.92 8.78
C THR A 31 -7.70 14.69 7.93
N GLY A 32 -7.16 14.07 6.88
CA GLY A 32 -6.15 14.66 6.01
C GLY A 32 -4.72 14.50 6.54
N SER A 33 -3.82 15.39 6.11
CA SER A 33 -2.40 15.37 6.47
C SER A 33 -2.20 15.63 7.96
N GLN A 34 -1.54 14.70 8.67
CA GLN A 34 -1.30 14.82 10.10
C GLN A 34 0.08 14.30 10.54
N PRO A 35 0.67 14.85 11.62
CA PRO A 35 1.92 14.35 12.17
C PRO A 35 1.73 13.08 13.02
N LEU A 36 2.79 12.28 13.15
CA LEU A 36 2.80 10.98 13.84
C LEU A 36 2.12 11.00 15.22
N ARG A 37 2.41 12.02 16.05
CA ARG A 37 1.90 12.10 17.42
C ARG A 37 0.40 12.37 17.48
N VAL A 38 -0.11 13.17 16.55
CA VAL A 38 -1.54 13.49 16.46
C VAL A 38 -2.31 12.25 16.05
N ILE A 39 -1.81 11.50 15.05
CA ILE A 39 -2.41 10.23 14.63
C ILE A 39 -2.52 9.26 15.83
N ALA A 40 -1.43 9.07 16.58
CA ALA A 40 -1.44 8.16 17.74
C ALA A 40 -2.43 8.57 18.83
N HIS A 41 -2.49 9.88 19.12
CA HIS A 41 -3.43 10.45 20.08
C HIS A 41 -4.88 10.25 19.64
N ASP A 42 -5.20 10.67 18.41
CA ASP A 42 -6.59 10.70 17.92
C ASP A 42 -7.14 9.30 17.67
N THR A 43 -6.28 8.33 17.32
CA THR A 43 -6.72 6.94 17.16
C THR A 43 -6.63 6.14 18.46
N GLY A 44 -6.03 6.67 19.53
CA GLY A 44 -5.75 5.92 20.77
C GLY A 44 -4.88 4.68 20.52
N THR A 45 -3.98 4.74 19.54
CA THR A 45 -3.09 3.61 19.15
C THR A 45 -1.67 3.91 19.60
N SER A 46 -0.95 2.91 20.10
CA SER A 46 0.44 3.09 20.54
C SER A 46 1.34 3.62 19.40
N LEU A 47 2.31 4.48 19.74
CA LEU A 47 3.24 5.04 18.75
C LEU A 47 3.98 3.96 17.95
N ASP A 48 4.30 2.82 18.56
CA ASP A 48 4.94 1.70 17.88
C ASP A 48 4.03 1.09 16.79
N GLN A 49 2.77 0.83 17.12
CA GLN A 49 1.78 0.33 16.16
C GLN A 49 1.51 1.34 15.04
N VAL A 50 1.44 2.63 15.34
CA VAL A 50 1.26 3.68 14.32
C VAL A 50 2.46 3.71 13.37
N LYS A 51 3.69 3.64 13.88
CA LYS A 51 4.90 3.57 13.04
C LYS A 51 4.88 2.35 12.12
N LYS A 52 4.53 1.17 12.65
CA LYS A 52 4.41 -0.06 11.85
C LYS A 52 3.34 0.07 10.77
N ALA A 53 2.16 0.60 11.12
CA ALA A 53 1.08 0.81 10.17
C ALA A 53 1.46 1.79 9.05
N LEU A 54 2.05 2.93 9.40
CA LEU A 54 2.54 3.90 8.41
C LEU A 54 3.63 3.32 7.53
N CYS A 55 4.52 2.48 8.07
CA CYS A 55 5.54 1.80 7.28
C CYS A 55 4.90 0.92 6.20
N VAL A 56 3.90 0.09 6.55
CA VAL A 56 3.17 -0.75 5.60
C VAL A 56 2.45 0.10 4.54
N LEU A 57 1.77 1.17 4.94
CA LEU A 57 1.04 2.05 4.01
C LEU A 57 1.98 2.78 3.05
N ILE A 58 3.14 3.27 3.54
CA ILE A 58 4.15 3.93 2.71
C ILE A 58 4.79 2.92 1.76
N GLN A 59 5.09 1.70 2.23
CA GLN A 59 5.65 0.62 1.42
C GLN A 59 4.77 0.30 0.21
N HIS A 60 3.44 0.30 0.38
CA HIS A 60 2.47 0.04 -0.68
C HIS A 60 2.02 1.30 -1.44
N ASN A 61 2.68 2.44 -1.23
CA ASN A 61 2.37 3.74 -1.84
C ASN A 61 0.94 4.23 -1.56
N LEU A 62 0.35 3.84 -0.43
CA LEU A 62 -1.00 4.25 -0.01
C LEU A 62 -0.98 5.54 0.82
N VAL A 63 0.16 5.83 1.45
CA VAL A 63 0.44 7.07 2.21
C VAL A 63 1.70 7.72 1.65
N ILE A 64 1.66 9.05 1.54
CA ILE A 64 2.83 9.90 1.29
C ILE A 64 3.18 10.65 2.56
N TYR A 65 4.43 11.09 2.66
CA TYR A 65 4.89 11.95 3.74
C TYR A 65 5.59 13.18 3.19
N GLN A 66 5.45 14.31 3.88
CA GLN A 66 6.10 15.56 3.52
C GLN A 66 6.67 16.26 4.76
N VAL A 67 7.81 16.93 4.58
CA VAL A 67 8.42 17.75 5.63
C VAL A 67 7.88 19.17 5.50
N HIS A 68 7.19 19.66 6.54
CA HIS A 68 6.68 21.02 6.58
C HIS A 68 7.76 22.03 7.02
N LYS A 69 7.50 23.34 6.88
CA LYS A 69 8.48 24.43 7.11
C LYS A 69 9.17 24.43 8.49
N ARG A 70 8.64 23.70 9.48
CA ARG A 70 9.21 23.56 10.84
C ARG A 70 9.92 22.22 11.08
N GLY A 71 10.21 21.45 10.03
CA GLY A 71 10.84 20.13 10.13
C GLY A 71 9.91 19.01 10.61
N VAL A 72 8.61 19.30 10.75
CA VAL A 72 7.60 18.31 11.15
C VAL A 72 7.20 17.49 9.92
N VAL A 73 7.26 16.16 10.05
CA VAL A 73 6.78 15.23 9.03
C VAL A 73 5.29 14.99 9.23
N GLU A 74 4.52 15.21 8.18
CA GLU A 74 3.11 14.86 8.12
C GLU A 74 2.88 13.74 7.11
N TYR A 75 1.83 12.96 7.36
CA TYR A 75 1.44 11.79 6.58
C TYR A 75 0.05 12.03 6.00
N GLU A 76 -0.12 11.74 4.71
CA GLU A 76 -1.36 11.92 3.98
C GLU A 76 -1.72 10.63 3.23
N ALA A 77 -2.94 10.13 3.44
CA ALA A 77 -3.44 8.94 2.76
C ALA A 77 -4.05 9.28 1.39
N GLN A 78 -3.68 8.50 0.37
CA GLN A 78 -4.20 8.65 -0.99
C GLN A 78 -5.40 7.72 -1.22
N CYS A 79 -6.61 8.21 -0.93
CA CYS A 79 -7.84 7.41 -1.08
C CYS A 79 -7.98 6.80 -2.49
N SER A 80 -7.78 7.60 -3.54
CA SER A 80 -7.86 7.13 -4.93
C SER A 80 -6.86 6.00 -5.23
N ARG A 81 -5.73 5.95 -4.51
CA ARG A 81 -4.71 4.91 -4.66
C ARG A 81 -5.10 3.62 -3.93
N VAL A 82 -5.79 3.72 -2.79
CA VAL A 82 -6.39 2.57 -2.08
C VAL A 82 -7.46 1.92 -2.95
N LEU A 83 -8.38 2.69 -3.52
CA LEU A 83 -9.42 2.18 -4.42
C LEU A 83 -8.87 1.46 -5.66
N ARG A 84 -7.65 1.79 -6.09
CA ARG A 84 -6.98 1.11 -7.22
C ARG A 84 -6.51 -0.31 -6.90
N ILE A 85 -6.52 -0.75 -5.65
CA ILE A 85 -6.23 -2.15 -5.29
C ILE A 85 -7.18 -3.10 -6.03
N LEU A 86 -8.46 -2.74 -6.14
CA LEU A 86 -9.47 -3.49 -6.90
C LEU A 86 -9.13 -3.69 -8.38
N ARG A 87 -8.21 -2.89 -8.93
CA ARG A 87 -7.80 -2.96 -10.34
C ARG A 87 -6.53 -3.79 -10.54
N TYR A 88 -5.89 -4.27 -9.48
CA TYR A 88 -4.64 -5.04 -9.57
C TYR A 88 -4.76 -6.25 -10.50
N PRO A 89 -5.81 -7.09 -10.45
CA PRO A 89 -5.95 -8.22 -11.36
C PRO A 89 -5.95 -7.78 -12.84
N ARG A 90 -6.57 -6.64 -13.15
CA ARG A 90 -6.61 -6.10 -14.52
C ARG A 90 -5.24 -5.60 -14.97
N TYR A 91 -4.47 -4.96 -14.08
CA TYR A 91 -3.11 -4.52 -14.41
C TYR A 91 -2.19 -5.71 -14.70
N ILE A 92 -2.26 -6.75 -13.87
CA ILE A 92 -1.51 -7.99 -14.02
C ILE A 92 -1.87 -8.67 -15.35
N TYR A 93 -3.17 -8.83 -15.64
CA TYR A 93 -3.63 -9.41 -16.90
C TYR A 93 -3.18 -8.61 -18.14
N THR A 94 -3.21 -7.28 -18.05
CA THR A 94 -2.75 -6.41 -19.15
C THR A 94 -1.24 -6.60 -19.38
N ALA A 95 -0.45 -6.71 -18.30
CA ALA A 95 0.98 -6.96 -18.40
C ALA A 95 1.28 -8.33 -19.03
N LYS A 96 0.54 -9.39 -18.64
CA LYS A 96 0.62 -10.71 -19.27
C LYS A 96 0.35 -10.62 -20.78
N THR A 97 -0.69 -9.89 -21.16
CA THR A 97 -1.11 -9.75 -22.57
C THR A 97 -0.05 -9.06 -23.43
N LEU A 98 0.68 -8.08 -22.85
CA LEU A 98 1.67 -7.29 -23.58
C LEU A 98 3.09 -7.85 -23.52
N TYR A 99 3.42 -8.59 -22.45
CA TYR A 99 4.80 -8.94 -22.09
C TYR A 99 4.97 -10.39 -21.60
N ASN A 100 3.96 -11.24 -21.84
CA ASN A 100 3.91 -12.65 -21.43
C ASN A 100 4.05 -12.84 -19.90
N ASP A 101 4.33 -14.06 -19.47
CA ASP A 101 4.39 -14.44 -18.05
C ASP A 101 5.46 -13.67 -17.27
N THR A 102 6.60 -13.35 -17.90
CA THR A 102 7.63 -12.55 -17.22
C THR A 102 7.12 -11.16 -16.84
N GLY A 103 6.40 -10.49 -17.75
CA GLY A 103 5.82 -9.18 -17.44
C GLY A 103 4.66 -9.24 -16.45
N GLU A 104 3.85 -10.31 -16.51
CA GLU A 104 2.83 -10.60 -15.51
C GLU A 104 3.42 -10.66 -14.11
N LEU A 105 4.44 -11.50 -13.92
CA LEU A 105 5.07 -11.74 -12.62
C LEU A 105 5.76 -10.48 -12.09
N ILE A 106 6.44 -9.70 -12.94
CA ILE A 106 7.06 -8.43 -12.53
C ILE A 106 6.01 -7.48 -11.96
N VAL A 107 4.89 -7.31 -12.66
CA VAL A 107 3.82 -6.38 -12.23
C VAL A 107 3.10 -6.91 -10.99
N GLU A 108 2.84 -8.21 -10.93
CA GLU A 108 2.27 -8.86 -9.74
C GLU A 108 3.14 -8.60 -8.50
N GLU A 109 4.45 -8.86 -8.58
CA GLU A 109 5.37 -8.67 -7.45
C GLU A 109 5.39 -7.22 -6.96
N LEU A 110 5.46 -6.25 -7.88
CA LEU A 110 5.45 -4.82 -7.54
C LEU A 110 4.11 -4.38 -6.90
N LEU A 111 2.99 -4.93 -7.34
CA LEU A 111 1.68 -4.57 -6.80
C LEU A 111 1.42 -5.19 -5.43
N LEU A 112 1.82 -6.45 -5.23
CA LEU A 112 1.57 -7.20 -4.00
C LEU A 112 2.55 -6.88 -2.88
N ASN A 113 3.81 -6.56 -3.19
CA ASN A 113 4.84 -6.27 -2.18
C ASN A 113 5.12 -4.76 -2.03
N GLY A 114 4.58 -3.93 -2.93
CA GLY A 114 4.83 -2.50 -2.98
C GLY A 114 6.21 -2.15 -3.54
N LYS A 115 6.94 -1.25 -2.88
CA LYS A 115 8.26 -0.79 -3.34
C LYS A 115 9.30 -1.92 -3.31
N MET A 116 9.89 -2.21 -4.45
CA MET A 116 11.00 -3.15 -4.57
C MET A 116 12.11 -2.57 -5.44
N THR A 117 13.36 -2.95 -5.17
CA THR A 117 14.47 -2.64 -6.08
C THR A 117 14.39 -3.52 -7.32
N MET A 118 14.95 -3.04 -8.43
CA MET A 118 15.05 -3.84 -9.66
C MET A 118 15.69 -5.21 -9.41
N SER A 119 16.78 -5.25 -8.64
CA SER A 119 17.48 -6.50 -8.30
C SER A 119 16.59 -7.48 -7.52
N ALA A 120 15.77 -6.99 -6.59
CA ALA A 120 14.87 -7.83 -5.81
C ALA A 120 13.74 -8.42 -6.67
N VAL A 121 13.15 -7.61 -7.56
CA VAL A 121 12.08 -8.08 -8.45
C VAL A 121 12.61 -9.11 -9.44
N VAL A 122 13.73 -8.83 -10.11
CA VAL A 122 14.31 -9.75 -11.10
C VAL A 122 14.67 -11.08 -10.44
N LYS A 123 15.30 -11.06 -9.27
CA LYS A 123 15.63 -12.29 -8.53
C LYS A 123 14.36 -13.11 -8.23
N LYS A 124 13.35 -12.48 -7.62
CA LYS A 124 12.13 -13.17 -7.19
C LYS A 124 11.33 -13.75 -8.38
N VAL A 125 11.27 -13.03 -9.49
CA VAL A 125 10.61 -13.51 -10.72
C VAL A 125 11.37 -14.66 -11.35
N ALA A 126 12.70 -14.61 -11.39
CA ALA A 126 13.53 -15.72 -11.90
C ALA A 126 13.36 -16.99 -11.06
N ASP A 127 13.35 -16.85 -9.72
CA ASP A 127 13.13 -17.96 -8.79
C ASP A 127 11.75 -18.62 -9.06
N ARG A 128 10.66 -17.83 -9.13
CA ARG A 128 9.29 -18.32 -9.40
C ARG A 128 9.13 -19.00 -10.77
N LEU A 129 9.80 -18.48 -11.80
CA LEU A 129 9.75 -19.08 -13.15
C LEU A 129 10.45 -20.44 -13.18
N THR A 130 11.56 -20.58 -12.43
CA THR A 130 12.30 -21.85 -12.35
C THR A 130 11.47 -22.92 -11.63
N GLU A 131 10.83 -22.56 -10.51
CA GLU A 131 9.92 -23.45 -9.76
C GLU A 131 8.76 -23.97 -10.61
N THR A 132 8.23 -23.14 -11.52
CA THR A 132 7.10 -23.52 -12.41
C THR A 132 7.53 -24.47 -13.53
N MET A 133 8.82 -24.55 -13.86
CA MET A 133 9.36 -25.44 -14.89
C MET A 133 9.78 -26.81 -14.34
N GLU A 134 10.03 -26.91 -13.03
CA GLU A 134 10.46 -28.15 -12.36
C GLU A 134 9.29 -28.96 -11.75
N GLY A 135 8.08 -28.41 -11.73
CA GLY A 135 6.84 -29.08 -11.27
C GLY A 135 5.93 -29.48 -12.41
#